data_AF-A0A537JL31-F1
#
_entry.id   AF-A0A537JL31-F1
#
_cell.length_a   1.000
_cell.length_b   1.000
_cell.length_c   1.000
_cell.angle_alpha   90.00
_cell.angle_beta   90.00
_cell.angle_gamma   90.00
#
_symmetry.space_group_name_H-M   'P 1'
#
loop_
_entity.id
_entity.type
_entity.pdbx_description
1 polymer ?
#
loop_
_entity_poly.entity_id
_entity_poly.type
_entity_poly.pdbx_seq_one_letter_code
_entity_poly.pdbx_strand_id
1 'polypeptide(L)'
;MTARTQTGATGNGRGAGIDLALLLLRLILAAAFGTHGYLKWAGGLGRLAGLMMTVHLPFPDLLARVSATLELGGAVLLLLGLWTRLVGALLAVEMAVAIVKVVWPQGFIGGFELELTFLTVALALAVAGGGTLAIGRDRLSR
;
A
#
# COMPACT_ATOMS: atom_id res chain seq x y z
N MET A 1 52.51 23.80 5.84
CA MET A 1 52.41 22.41 6.33
C MET A 1 50.93 22.03 6.36
N THR A 2 50.49 21.38 5.27
CA THR A 2 49.32 20.48 5.08
C THR A 2 48.01 20.75 5.84
N ALA A 3 46.92 21.24 5.24
CA ALA A 3 46.02 20.57 4.27
C ALA A 3 45.22 19.36 4.81
N ARG A 4 43.90 19.54 5.01
CA ARG A 4 42.84 18.63 4.51
C ARG A 4 41.45 19.18 4.88
N THR A 5 40.83 19.92 3.96
CA THR A 5 39.36 20.07 3.94
C THR A 5 38.80 18.79 3.34
N GLN A 6 38.30 17.88 4.19
CA GLN A 6 37.53 16.74 3.72
C GLN A 6 36.12 17.21 3.36
N THR A 7 35.91 17.62 2.13
CA THR A 7 34.56 17.71 1.54
C THR A 7 34.07 16.30 1.26
N GLY A 8 33.21 15.79 2.14
CA GLY A 8 32.59 14.47 2.06
C GLY A 8 31.68 14.34 0.83
N ALA A 9 32.20 13.74 -0.23
CA ALA A 9 31.47 13.39 -1.45
C ALA A 9 30.73 12.04 -1.34
N THR A 10 29.98 11.80 -0.26
CA THR A 10 29.35 10.48 -0.01
C THR A 10 27.85 10.49 0.33
N GLY A 11 27.15 11.62 0.15
CA GLY A 11 25.74 11.76 0.57
C GLY A 11 24.66 11.38 -0.44
N ASN A 12 24.89 11.54 -1.76
CA ASN A 12 23.78 11.56 -2.73
C ASN A 12 23.32 10.19 -3.27
N GLY A 13 24.22 9.21 -3.40
CA GLY A 13 23.88 7.92 -4.04
C GLY A 13 22.93 7.04 -3.23
N ARG A 14 23.04 7.07 -1.89
CA ARG A 14 22.17 6.28 -1.00
C ARG A 14 20.74 6.82 -0.95
N GLY A 15 20.57 8.14 -1.01
CA GLY A 15 19.25 8.77 -1.03
C GLY A 15 18.47 8.42 -2.30
N ALA A 16 19.09 8.58 -3.47
CA ALA A 16 18.47 8.28 -4.75
C ALA A 16 18.03 6.80 -4.87
N GLY A 17 18.84 5.87 -4.35
CA GLY A 17 18.49 4.44 -4.34
C GLY A 17 17.26 4.13 -3.47
N ILE A 18 17.17 4.73 -2.29
CA ILE A 18 16.00 4.57 -1.40
C ILE A 18 14.75 5.18 -2.04
N ASP A 19 14.89 6.36 -2.64
CA ASP A 19 13.76 7.03 -3.30
C ASP A 19 13.22 6.22 -4.48
N LEU A 20 14.10 5.60 -5.27
CA LEU A 20 13.71 4.68 -6.33
C LEU A 20 13.03 3.43 -5.76
N ALA A 21 13.56 2.84 -4.70
CA ALA A 21 12.94 1.68 -4.06
C ALA A 21 11.52 2.01 -3.58
N LEU A 22 11.32 3.14 -2.89
CA LEU A 22 9.99 3.58 -2.43
C LEU A 22 9.05 3.88 -3.60
N LEU A 23 9.55 4.45 -4.69
CA LEU A 23 8.75 4.63 -5.90
C LEU A 23 8.28 3.28 -6.46
N LEU A 24 9.16 2.29 -6.58
CA LEU A 24 8.78 0.96 -7.09
C LEU A 24 7.74 0.29 -6.20
N LEU A 25 7.88 0.38 -4.87
CA LEU A 25 6.88 -0.12 -3.92
C LEU A 25 5.52 0.58 -4.09
N ARG A 26 5.51 1.89 -4.32
CA ARG A 26 4.28 2.64 -4.63
C ARG A 26 3.66 2.19 -5.93
N LEU A 27 4.45 2.00 -6.99
CA LEU A 27 3.95 1.60 -8.30
C LEU A 27 3.32 0.21 -8.29
N ILE A 28 3.95 -0.78 -7.64
CA ILE A 28 3.40 -2.13 -7.60
C ILE A 28 2.10 -2.19 -6.79
N LEU A 29 2.03 -1.49 -5.64
CA LEU A 29 0.79 -1.39 -4.88
C LEU A 29 -0.29 -0.64 -5.65
N ALA A 30 0.04 0.50 -6.27
CA ALA A 30 -0.91 1.27 -7.06
C ALA A 30 -1.47 0.45 -8.25
N ALA A 31 -0.62 -0.33 -8.94
CA ALA A 31 -1.08 -1.20 -10.01
C ALA A 31 -1.99 -2.33 -9.51
N ALA A 32 -1.59 -3.02 -8.45
CA ALA A 32 -2.37 -4.13 -7.88
C ALA A 32 -3.72 -3.65 -7.34
N PHE A 33 -3.69 -2.70 -6.40
CA PHE A 33 -4.90 -2.17 -5.76
C PHE A 33 -5.76 -1.33 -6.71
N GLY A 34 -5.16 -0.64 -7.69
CA GLY A 34 -5.92 0.04 -8.73
C GLY A 34 -6.72 -0.95 -9.57
N THR A 35 -6.11 -2.09 -9.92
CA THR A 35 -6.79 -3.18 -10.64
C THR A 35 -7.87 -3.83 -9.78
N HIS A 36 -7.56 -4.23 -8.54
CA HIS A 36 -8.54 -4.84 -7.63
C HIS A 36 -9.71 -3.89 -7.32
N GLY A 37 -9.43 -2.63 -7.03
CA GLY A 37 -10.43 -1.60 -6.78
C GLY A 37 -11.33 -1.38 -7.98
N TYR A 38 -10.75 -1.24 -9.18
CA TYR A 38 -11.52 -1.15 -10.42
C TYR A 38 -12.43 -2.36 -10.62
N LEU A 39 -11.90 -3.59 -10.43
CA LEU A 39 -12.69 -4.81 -10.59
C LEU A 39 -13.80 -4.94 -9.53
N LYS A 40 -13.60 -4.44 -8.30
CA LYS A 40 -14.66 -4.38 -7.27
C LYS A 40 -15.80 -3.46 -7.69
N TRP A 41 -15.49 -2.30 -8.27
CA TRP A 41 -16.50 -1.39 -8.80
C TRP A 41 -17.19 -1.95 -10.04
N ALA A 42 -16.42 -2.41 -11.01
CA ALA A 42 -16.93 -2.95 -12.28
C ALA A 42 -17.74 -4.25 -12.08
N GLY A 43 -17.33 -5.10 -11.14
CA GLY A 43 -18.00 -6.35 -10.80
C GLY A 43 -19.25 -6.19 -9.92
N GLY A 44 -19.57 -4.96 -9.50
CA GLY A 44 -20.72 -4.63 -8.67
C GLY A 44 -20.48 -4.86 -7.17
N LEU A 45 -20.69 -3.81 -6.37
CA LEU A 45 -20.47 -3.85 -4.92
C LEU A 45 -21.36 -4.86 -4.18
N GLY A 46 -22.54 -5.18 -4.71
CA GLY A 46 -23.42 -6.20 -4.11
C GLY A 46 -22.77 -7.59 -4.07
N ARG A 47 -21.95 -7.93 -5.07
CA ARG A 47 -21.19 -9.19 -5.08
C ARG A 47 -20.12 -9.21 -3.98
N LEU A 48 -19.41 -8.10 -3.79
CA LEU A 48 -18.43 -7.96 -2.72
C LEU A 48 -19.10 -7.99 -1.33
N ALA A 49 -20.23 -7.31 -1.18
CA ALA A 49 -21.02 -7.36 0.05
C ALA A 49 -21.50 -8.80 0.34
N GLY A 50 -21.94 -9.54 -0.67
CA GLY A 50 -22.29 -10.96 -0.54
C GLY A 50 -21.12 -11.81 -0.03
N LEU A 51 -19.91 -11.63 -0.57
CA LEU A 51 -18.69 -12.29 -0.06
C LEU A 51 -18.42 -11.92 1.41
N MET A 52 -18.59 -10.65 1.77
CA MET A 52 -18.39 -10.19 3.16
C MET A 52 -19.38 -10.84 4.13
N MET A 53 -20.61 -11.12 3.70
CA MET A 53 -21.59 -11.86 4.51
C MET A 53 -21.13 -13.30 4.78
N THR A 54 -20.55 -13.99 3.78
CA THR A 54 -20.11 -15.39 3.97
C THR A 54 -18.94 -15.52 4.95
N VAL A 55 -18.17 -14.45 5.14
CA VAL A 55 -17.06 -14.40 6.10
C VAL A 55 -17.41 -13.67 7.41
N HIS A 56 -18.71 -13.43 7.63
CA HIS A 56 -19.27 -12.80 8.84
C HIS A 56 -18.71 -11.41 9.15
N LEU A 57 -18.47 -10.60 8.12
CA LEU A 57 -18.09 -9.19 8.31
C LEU A 57 -19.33 -8.34 8.65
N PRO A 58 -19.24 -7.45 9.65
CA PRO A 58 -20.34 -6.54 9.98
C PRO A 58 -20.49 -5.46 8.90
N PHE A 59 -21.71 -4.98 8.67
CA PHE A 59 -22.01 -3.92 7.70
C PHE A 59 -21.42 -4.16 6.30
N PRO A 60 -21.72 -5.31 5.66
CA PRO A 60 -21.07 -5.76 4.42
C PRO A 60 -21.16 -4.73 3.28
N ASP A 61 -22.31 -4.07 3.10
CA ASP A 61 -22.48 -3.05 2.05
C ASP A 61 -21.59 -1.81 2.27
N LEU A 62 -21.42 -1.40 3.54
CA LEU A 62 -20.57 -0.27 3.89
C LEU A 62 -19.10 -0.65 3.68
N LEU A 63 -18.68 -1.81 4.19
CA LEU A 63 -17.30 -2.27 4.05
C LEU A 63 -16.94 -2.54 2.59
N ALA A 64 -17.86 -3.04 1.77
CA ALA A 64 -17.65 -3.21 0.34
C ALA A 64 -17.35 -1.88 -0.35
N ARG A 65 -18.14 -0.83 -0.06
CA ARG A 65 -17.89 0.54 -0.57
C ARG A 65 -16.56 1.08 -0.08
N VAL A 66 -16.31 1.00 1.23
CA VAL A 66 -15.08 1.53 1.84
C VAL A 66 -13.85 0.86 1.25
N SER A 67 -13.84 -0.46 1.16
CA SER A 67 -12.73 -1.22 0.57
C SER A 67 -12.54 -0.85 -0.90
N ALA A 68 -13.58 -0.93 -1.73
CA ALA A 68 -13.45 -0.61 -3.16
C ALA A 68 -12.98 0.84 -3.41
N THR A 69 -13.44 1.81 -2.62
CA THR A 69 -12.94 3.20 -2.68
C THR A 69 -11.51 3.31 -2.17
N LEU A 70 -11.16 2.62 -1.08
CA LEU A 70 -9.81 2.63 -0.52
C LEU A 70 -8.79 2.06 -1.50
N GLU A 71 -9.08 0.92 -2.14
CA GLU A 71 -8.17 0.31 -3.10
C GLU A 71 -7.94 1.21 -4.31
N LEU A 72 -9.03 1.70 -4.92
CA LEU A 72 -8.93 2.51 -6.15
C LEU A 72 -8.39 3.92 -5.88
N GLY A 73 -8.95 4.59 -4.87
CA GLY A 73 -8.52 5.93 -4.47
C GLY A 73 -7.12 5.91 -3.85
N GLY A 74 -6.83 4.93 -3.01
CA GLY A 74 -5.52 4.70 -2.42
C GLY A 74 -4.45 4.45 -3.48
N ALA A 75 -4.75 3.67 -4.53
CA ALA A 75 -3.84 3.47 -5.65
C ALA A 75 -3.47 4.77 -6.36
N VAL A 76 -4.44 5.65 -6.63
CA VAL A 76 -4.18 6.98 -7.22
C VAL A 76 -3.32 7.82 -6.28
N LEU A 77 -3.64 7.84 -4.99
CA LEU A 77 -2.86 8.58 -3.99
C LEU A 77 -1.41 8.08 -3.88
N LEU A 78 -1.19 6.76 -3.87
CA LEU A 78 0.15 6.16 -3.87
C LEU A 78 0.92 6.48 -5.15
N LEU A 79 0.27 6.44 -6.30
CA LEU A 79 0.89 6.78 -7.59
C LEU A 79 1.43 8.23 -7.56
N LEU A 80 0.63 9.15 -7.02
CA LEU A 80 1.02 10.56 -6.84
C LEU A 80 2.00 10.76 -5.65
N GLY A 81 2.10 9.79 -4.76
CA GLY A 81 2.89 9.84 -3.53
C GLY A 81 2.24 10.66 -2.40
N LEU A 82 0.93 10.89 -2.46
CA LEU A 82 0.19 11.67 -1.47
C LEU A 82 -0.29 10.79 -0.31
N TRP A 83 -0.12 11.25 0.93
CA TRP A 83 -0.53 10.54 2.15
C TRP A 83 -0.08 9.07 2.16
N THR A 84 1.12 8.80 1.62
CA THR A 84 1.67 7.46 1.44
C THR A 84 1.64 6.69 2.76
N ARG A 85 1.95 7.35 3.88
CA ARG A 85 1.94 6.72 5.21
C ARG A 85 0.55 6.24 5.61
N LEU A 86 -0.46 7.12 5.46
CA LEU A 86 -1.84 6.83 5.84
C LEU A 86 -2.44 5.77 4.92
N VAL A 87 -2.29 5.93 3.61
CA VAL A 87 -2.80 4.99 2.62
C VAL A 87 -2.14 3.61 2.79
N GLY A 88 -0.82 3.57 3.00
CA GLY A 88 -0.11 2.33 3.31
C GLY A 88 -0.66 1.63 4.56
N ALA A 89 -0.93 2.38 5.63
CA ALA A 89 -1.52 1.81 6.85
C ALA A 89 -2.94 1.27 6.62
N LEU A 90 -3.78 1.99 5.87
CA LEU A 90 -5.14 1.55 5.57
C LEU A 90 -5.16 0.29 4.68
N LEU A 91 -4.33 0.24 3.63
CA LEU A 91 -4.18 -0.95 2.78
C LEU A 91 -3.60 -2.13 3.55
N ALA A 92 -2.68 -1.90 4.50
CA ALA A 92 -2.19 -2.93 5.38
C ALA A 92 -3.31 -3.53 6.26
N VAL A 93 -4.17 -2.68 6.84
CA VAL A 93 -5.34 -3.16 7.60
C VAL A 93 -6.27 -3.98 6.71
N GLU A 94 -6.52 -3.52 5.48
CA GLU A 94 -7.36 -4.26 4.53
C GLU A 94 -6.78 -5.64 4.19
N MET A 95 -5.47 -5.75 3.93
CA MET A 95 -4.81 -7.04 3.68
C MET A 95 -4.84 -7.94 4.92
N ALA A 96 -4.63 -7.40 6.12
CA ALA A 96 -4.75 -8.19 7.34
C ALA A 96 -6.16 -8.78 7.51
N VAL A 97 -7.21 -8.01 7.21
CA VAL A 97 -8.59 -8.49 7.21
C VAL A 97 -8.80 -9.55 6.12
N ALA A 98 -8.32 -9.32 4.90
CA ALA A 98 -8.43 -10.28 3.80
C ALA A 98 -7.76 -11.61 4.14
N ILE A 99 -6.54 -11.58 4.70
CA ILE A 99 -5.81 -12.77 5.14
C ILE A 99 -6.66 -13.54 6.15
N VAL A 100 -7.03 -12.91 7.27
CA VAL A 100 -7.70 -13.60 8.38
C VAL A 100 -9.09 -14.11 8.00
N LYS A 101 -9.81 -13.37 7.15
CA LYS A 101 -11.24 -13.62 6.90
C LYS A 101 -11.52 -14.39 5.62
N VAL A 102 -10.67 -14.27 4.61
CA VAL A 102 -10.95 -14.81 3.27
C VAL A 102 -10.05 -16.00 2.95
N VAL A 103 -8.73 -15.84 3.12
CA VAL A 103 -7.74 -16.82 2.59
C VAL A 103 -7.00 -17.63 3.67
N TRP A 104 -7.17 -17.32 4.96
CA TRP A 104 -6.48 -18.02 6.06
C TRP A 104 -6.55 -19.56 5.98
N PRO A 105 -7.73 -20.19 5.76
CA PRO A 105 -7.82 -21.65 5.74
C PRO A 105 -7.07 -22.31 4.57
N GLN A 106 -6.70 -21.53 3.54
CA GLN A 106 -6.04 -22.04 2.34
C GLN A 106 -4.54 -22.30 2.55
N GLY A 107 -3.97 -21.86 3.68
CA GLY A 107 -2.54 -21.98 3.96
C GLY A 107 -1.71 -20.93 3.21
N PHE A 108 -0.39 -21.08 3.26
CA PHE A 108 0.53 -20.10 2.67
C PHE A 108 0.54 -20.16 1.13
N ILE A 109 0.98 -21.29 0.57
CA ILE A 109 1.09 -21.49 -0.88
C ILE A 109 -0.30 -21.68 -1.49
N GLY A 110 -0.65 -20.85 -2.48
CA GLY A 110 -1.98 -20.85 -3.08
C GLY A 110 -3.08 -20.27 -2.18
N GLY A 111 -2.71 -19.74 -1.02
CA GLY A 111 -3.57 -18.97 -0.13
C GLY A 111 -2.99 -17.58 0.09
N PHE A 112 -2.59 -17.28 1.33
CA PHE A 112 -2.31 -15.90 1.75
C PHE A 112 -0.93 -15.32 1.37
N GLU A 113 -0.12 -16.02 0.56
CA GLU A 113 1.22 -15.54 0.14
C GLU A 113 1.16 -14.17 -0.53
N LEU A 114 0.19 -13.96 -1.44
CA LEU A 114 0.07 -12.71 -2.18
C LEU A 114 -0.39 -11.57 -1.27
N GLU A 115 -1.41 -11.79 -0.46
CA GLU A 115 -1.92 -10.80 0.49
C GLU A 115 -0.88 -10.45 1.54
N LEU A 116 -0.09 -11.42 2.02
CA LEU A 116 1.01 -11.17 2.96
C LEU A 116 2.12 -10.36 2.30
N THR A 117 2.40 -10.60 1.02
CA THR A 117 3.34 -9.79 0.25
C THR A 117 2.86 -8.36 0.16
N PHE A 118 1.61 -8.13 -0.24
CA PHE A 118 1.04 -6.78 -0.31
C PHE A 118 0.94 -6.11 1.06
N LEU A 119 0.57 -6.83 2.12
CA LEU A 119 0.61 -6.36 3.49
C LEU A 119 2.00 -5.83 3.86
N THR A 120 3.04 -6.60 3.55
CA THR A 120 4.43 -6.25 3.87
C THR A 120 4.87 -4.99 3.13
N VAL A 121 4.54 -4.88 1.83
CA VAL A 121 4.85 -3.67 1.05
C VAL A 121 4.08 -2.45 1.59
N ALA A 122 2.79 -2.63 1.93
CA ALA A 122 1.96 -1.57 2.47
C ALA A 122 2.49 -1.06 3.83
N LEU A 123 2.93 -1.98 4.70
CA LEU A 123 3.59 -1.64 5.96
C LEU A 123 4.93 -0.91 5.74
N ALA A 124 5.73 -1.36 4.77
CA ALA A 124 6.97 -0.67 4.42
C ALA A 124 6.71 0.79 4.03
N LEU A 125 5.70 1.05 3.20
CA LEU A 125 5.28 2.42 2.85
C LEU A 125 4.67 3.18 4.03
N ALA A 126 3.91 2.52 4.91
CA ALA A 126 3.35 3.13 6.11
C ALA A 126 4.46 3.65 7.05
N VAL A 127 5.56 2.90 7.16
CA VAL A 127 6.70 3.22 8.02
C VAL A 127 7.66 4.21 7.35
N ALA A 128 8.00 3.99 6.08
CA ALA A 128 9.02 4.78 5.37
C ALA A 128 8.47 6.06 4.72
N GLY A 129 7.19 6.08 4.31
CA GLY A 129 6.57 7.18 3.57
C GLY A 129 6.86 7.16 2.06
N GLY A 130 6.56 8.27 1.37
CA GLY A 130 6.57 8.36 -0.10
C GLY A 130 7.92 8.62 -0.78
N GLY A 131 8.97 8.92 -0.01
CA GLY A 131 10.28 9.33 -0.54
C GLY A 131 10.28 10.75 -1.12
N THR A 132 11.42 11.18 -1.67
CA THR A 132 11.59 12.52 -2.26
C THR A 132 10.91 12.66 -3.64
N LEU A 133 10.63 11.55 -4.31
CA LEU A 133 9.92 11.47 -5.60
C LEU A 133 8.38 11.51 -5.45
N ALA A 134 7.85 11.81 -4.28
CA ALA A 134 6.43 12.02 -4.05
C ALA A 134 6.05 13.48 -4.29
N ILE A 135 4.90 13.72 -4.96
CA ILE A 135 4.46 15.09 -5.33
C ILE A 135 4.15 15.92 -4.09
N GLY A 136 3.53 15.30 -3.07
CA GLY A 136 3.38 15.88 -1.74
C GLY A 136 4.37 15.22 -0.80
N ARG A 137 5.43 15.94 -0.40
CA ARG A 137 6.26 15.46 0.72
C ARG A 137 5.36 15.26 1.94
N ASP A 138 5.11 14.02 2.35
CA ASP A 138 4.45 13.69 3.61
C ASP A 138 5.29 14.26 4.76
N ARG A 139 4.95 15.47 5.24
CA ARG A 139 5.61 16.15 6.36
C ARG A 139 5.03 15.71 7.72
N LEU A 140 4.76 14.42 7.90
CA LEU A 140 4.24 13.93 9.18
C LEU A 140 5.35 13.65 10.23
N SER A 141 6.62 13.93 9.92
CA SER A 141 7.74 13.74 10.85
C SER A 141 8.77 14.88 10.80
N ARG A 142 8.36 16.09 11.17
CA ARG A 142 9.26 17.13 11.68
C ARG A 142 8.85 17.50 13.08
#